data_AF-A0A8B3FQY7-F1
#
_entry.id   AF-A0A8B3FQY7-F1
#
_cell.length_a   1.000
_cell.length_b   1.000
_cell.length_c   1.000
_cell.angle_alpha   90.00
_cell.angle_beta   90.00
_cell.angle_gamma   90.00
#
_symmetry.space_group_name_H-M   'P 1'
#
loop_
_entity.id
_entity.type
_entity.pdbx_description
1 polymer ?
#
loop_
_entity_poly.entity_id
_entity_poly.type
_entity_poly.pdbx_seq_one_letter_code
_entity_poly.pdbx_strand_id
1 'polypeptide(L)'
;MNFDTFETPQTRSEFELRFHCLHNIMKQGKFHVAPHISMEGILKVRKLPNGRIDFLSVNEQARLNANMMYKMRNMKVPNTTSSSDS
;
A
#
# COMPACT_ATOMS: atom_id res chain seq x y z
N MET A 1 -19.55 4.82 14.83
CA MET A 1 -18.40 4.18 14.16
C MET A 1 -17.28 5.19 14.12
N ASN A 2 -16.10 4.87 14.64
CA ASN A 2 -14.92 5.71 14.46
C ASN A 2 -14.30 5.35 13.11
N PHE A 3 -14.35 6.27 12.15
CA PHE A 3 -13.65 6.10 10.89
C PHE A 3 -12.19 6.48 11.09
N ASP A 4 -11.34 5.47 11.16
CA ASP A 4 -9.90 5.66 11.08
C ASP A 4 -9.57 6.27 9.70
N THR A 5 -9.22 7.55 9.69
CA THR A 5 -8.74 8.21 8.48
C THR A 5 -7.29 7.78 8.21
N PHE A 6 -6.93 7.66 6.94
CA PHE A 6 -5.53 7.56 6.57
C PHE A 6 -4.92 8.95 6.62
N GLU A 7 -3.74 9.10 7.23
CA GLU A 7 -3.01 10.36 7.19
C GLU A 7 -2.77 10.75 5.72
N THR A 8 -3.18 11.94 5.32
CA THR A 8 -2.88 12.48 3.99
C THR A 8 -1.39 12.86 3.95
N PRO A 9 -0.61 12.38 2.97
CA PRO A 9 0.79 12.78 2.86
C PRO A 9 0.87 14.28 2.58
N GLN A 10 1.67 15.00 3.35
CA GLN A 10 1.81 16.46 3.24
C GLN A 10 2.93 16.86 2.28
N THR A 11 3.89 15.96 2.06
CA THR A 11 5.02 16.19 1.17
C THR A 11 5.02 15.21 0.00
N ARG A 12 5.62 15.65 -1.11
CA ARG A 12 5.88 14.76 -2.26
C ARG A 12 6.71 13.54 -1.85
N SER A 13 7.68 13.73 -0.95
CA SER A 13 8.54 12.66 -0.45
C SER A 13 7.76 11.61 0.33
N GLU A 14 6.82 12.02 1.19
CA GLU A 14 5.93 11.09 1.90
C GLU A 14 5.02 10.34 0.93
N PHE A 15 4.47 11.02 -0.07
CA PHE A 15 3.65 10.37 -1.09
C PHE A 15 4.44 9.28 -1.82
N GLU A 16 5.63 9.61 -2.33
CA GLU A 16 6.47 8.64 -3.05
C GLU A 16 6.97 7.50 -2.15
N LEU A 17 7.26 7.78 -0.87
CA LEU A 17 7.64 6.77 0.11
C LEU A 17 6.57 5.69 0.27
N ARG A 18 5.28 6.05 0.24
CA ARG A 18 4.18 5.09 0.33
C ARG A 18 4.16 4.15 -0.88
N PHE A 19 4.37 4.68 -2.08
CA PHE A 19 4.51 3.89 -3.30
C PHE A 19 5.75 2.99 -3.28
N HIS A 20 6.87 3.48 -2.75
CA HIS A 20 8.07 2.65 -2.56
C HIS A 20 7.83 1.51 -1.56
N CYS A 21 7.10 1.77 -0.47
CA CYS A 21 6.70 0.72 0.48
C CYS A 21 5.82 -0.34 -0.19
N LEU A 22 4.79 0.07 -0.92
CA LEU A 22 3.92 -0.83 -1.67
C LEU A 22 4.72 -1.69 -2.67
N HIS A 23 5.58 -1.07 -3.47
CA HIS A 23 6.43 -1.78 -4.43
C HIS A 23 7.37 -2.79 -3.74
N ASN A 24 7.92 -2.46 -2.58
CA ASN A 24 8.75 -3.39 -1.80
C ASN A 24 7.94 -4.59 -1.29
N ILE A 25 6.73 -4.38 -0.77
CA ILE A 25 5.83 -5.45 -0.32
C ILE A 25 5.45 -6.37 -1.48
N MET A 26 5.15 -5.80 -2.65
CA MET A 26 4.88 -6.56 -3.88
C MET A 26 6.09 -7.41 -4.30
N LYS A 27 7.30 -6.84 -4.30
CA LYS A 27 8.53 -7.58 -4.61
C LYS A 27 8.82 -8.72 -3.65
N GLN A 28 8.41 -8.60 -2.40
CA GLN A 28 8.53 -9.67 -1.40
C GLN A 28 7.44 -10.75 -1.52
N GLY A 29 6.50 -10.62 -2.46
CA GLY A 29 5.39 -11.57 -2.61
C GLY A 29 4.35 -11.50 -1.48
N LYS A 30 4.39 -10.44 -0.66
CA LYS A 30 3.49 -10.26 0.50
C LYS A 30 2.21 -9.49 0.18
N PHE A 31 2.04 -9.10 -1.09
CA PHE A 31 0.86 -8.40 -1.57
C PHE A 31 -0.09 -9.41 -2.21
N HIS A 32 -1.14 -9.78 -1.48
CA HIS A 32 -2.15 -10.73 -1.95
C HIS A 32 -3.45 -10.01 -2.29
N VAL A 33 -4.01 -10.34 -3.45
CA VAL A 33 -5.24 -9.75 -3.97
C VAL A 33 -6.18 -10.87 -4.37
N ALA A 34 -7.47 -10.72 -4.05
CA ALA A 34 -8.47 -11.69 -4.46
C ALA A 34 -8.62 -11.72 -5.99
N PRO A 35 -8.90 -12.88 -6.61
CA PRO A 35 -8.92 -13.03 -8.08
C PRO A 35 -9.84 -12.07 -8.85
N HIS A 36 -10.89 -11.55 -8.20
CA HIS A 36 -11.88 -10.66 -8.82
C HIS A 36 -11.61 -9.17 -8.60
N ILE A 37 -10.53 -8.82 -7.90
CA ILE A 37 -10.17 -7.43 -7.65
C ILE A 37 -9.13 -7.00 -8.69
N SER A 38 -9.49 -6.01 -9.50
CA SER A 38 -8.58 -5.44 -10.50
C SER A 38 -7.42 -4.72 -9.84
N MET A 39 -6.20 -4.91 -10.37
CA MET A 39 -4.99 -4.19 -9.95
C MET A 39 -4.48 -3.21 -11.02
N GLU A 40 -5.31 -2.94 -12.03
CA GLU A 40 -5.00 -2.05 -13.16
C GLU A 40 -4.41 -0.71 -12.72
N GLY A 41 -4.94 -0.12 -11.65
CA GLY A 41 -4.47 1.17 -11.14
C GLY A 41 -3.00 1.15 -10.73
N ILE A 42 -2.56 0.11 -10.02
CA ILE A 42 -1.18 -0.01 -9.55
C ILE A 42 -0.25 -0.37 -10.72
N LEU A 43 -0.69 -1.27 -11.61
CA LEU A 43 0.10 -1.70 -12.76
C LEU A 43 0.35 -0.57 -13.77
N LYS A 44 -0.53 0.44 -13.80
CA LYS A 44 -0.40 1.63 -14.67
C LYS A 44 0.48 2.74 -14.09
N VAL A 45 0.94 2.63 -12.84
CA VAL A 45 1.82 3.64 -12.24
C VAL A 45 3.19 3.62 -12.92
N ARG A 46 3.62 4.77 -13.42
CA ARG A 46 4.88 4.94 -14.12
C ARG A 46 5.88 5.76 -13.32
N LYS A 47 7.14 5.69 -13.75
CA LYS A 47 8.21 6.57 -13.29
C LYS A 47 8.60 7.52 -14.42
N LEU A 48 8.92 8.76 -14.05
CA LEU A 48 9.55 9.75 -14.90
C LEU A 48 11.02 9.34 -15.19
N PRO A 49 11.69 9.93 -16.20
CA PRO A 49 13.08 9.62 -16.52
C PRO A 49 14.07 9.81 -15.36
N ASN A 50 13.75 10.69 -14.41
CA ASN A 50 14.53 10.91 -13.19
C ASN A 50 14.22 9.91 -12.06
N GLY A 51 13.45 8.86 -12.33
CA GLY A 51 13.08 7.81 -11.37
C GLY A 51 11.95 8.17 -10.41
N ARG A 52 11.43 9.40 -10.44
CA ARG A 52 10.30 9.85 -9.60
C ARG A 52 8.99 9.26 -10.09
N ILE A 53 8.00 9.10 -9.21
CA ILE A 53 6.65 8.68 -9.60
C ILE A 53 6.01 9.74 -10.50
N ASP A 54 5.43 9.30 -11.62
CA ASP A 54 4.59 10.13 -12.50
C ASP A 54 3.20 10.29 -11.88
N PHE A 55 2.91 11.46 -11.31
CA PHE A 55 1.65 11.70 -10.60
C PHE A 55 0.42 11.58 -11.51
N LEU A 56 0.57 11.87 -12.81
CA LEU A 56 -0.53 11.77 -13.77
C LEU A 56 -0.87 10.31 -14.11
N SER A 57 0.02 9.37 -13.77
CA SER A 57 -0.23 7.93 -13.92
C SER A 57 -0.90 7.29 -12.70
N VAL A 58 -1.05 8.04 -11.60
CA VAL A 58 -1.61 7.52 -10.34
C VAL A 58 -3.11 7.77 -10.30
N ASN A 59 -3.89 6.69 -10.23
CA ASN A 59 -5.32 6.77 -9.96
C ASN A 59 -5.64 6.59 -8.46
N GLU A 60 -6.90 6.78 -8.09
CA GLU A 60 -7.35 6.69 -6.71
C GLU A 60 -7.13 5.30 -6.11
N GLN A 61 -7.35 4.24 -6.89
CA GLN A 61 -7.11 2.87 -6.44
C GLN A 61 -5.65 2.65 -6.03
N ALA A 62 -4.70 3.12 -6.84
CA ALA A 62 -3.28 2.99 -6.54
C ALA A 62 -2.89 3.79 -5.28
N ARG A 63 -3.45 5.00 -5.14
CA ARG A 63 -3.25 5.85 -3.96
C ARG A 63 -3.76 5.17 -2.68
N LEU A 64 -4.96 4.59 -2.71
CA LEU A 64 -5.55 3.90 -1.57
C LEU A 64 -4.73 2.68 -1.14
N ASN A 65 -4.28 1.85 -2.10
CA ASN A 65 -3.44 0.69 -1.80
C ASN A 65 -2.09 1.11 -1.20
N ALA A 66 -1.44 2.14 -1.75
CA ALA A 66 -0.18 2.65 -1.20
C ALA A 66 -0.35 3.16 0.24
N ASN A 67 -1.43 3.91 0.52
CA ASN A 67 -1.75 4.40 1.86
C ASN A 67 -2.04 3.27 2.85
N MET A 68 -2.83 2.28 2.42
CA MET A 68 -3.19 1.12 3.24
C MET A 68 -1.96 0.32 3.62
N MET A 69 -1.13 -0.05 2.64
CA MET A 69 0.08 -0.84 2.87
C MET A 69 1.09 -0.09 3.76
N TYR A 70 1.20 1.23 3.59
CA TYR A 70 2.05 2.04 4.47
C TYR A 70 1.55 2.03 5.92
N LYS A 71 0.24 2.10 6.18
CA LYS A 71 -0.33 1.99 7.54
C LYS A 71 -0.08 0.60 8.13
N MET A 72 -0.28 -0.46 7.34
CA MET A 72 -0.13 -1.85 7.77
C MET A 72 1.31 -2.23 8.15
N ARG A 73 2.32 -1.53 7.62
CA ARG A 73 3.74 -1.82 7.96
C ARG A 73 4.03 -1.74 9.46
N ASN A 74 3.25 -0.94 10.20
CA ASN A 74 3.41 -0.71 11.64
C ASN A 74 2.43 -1.54 12.48
N MET A 75 1.53 -2.31 11.85
CA MET A 75 0.60 -3.17 12.57
C MET A 75 1.35 -4.39 13.10
N LYS A 76 1.39 -4.52 14.44
CA LYS A 76 1.80 -5.77 15.07
C LYS A 76 0.66 -6.78 14.86
N VAL A 77 0.97 -7.91 14.22
CA VAL A 77 0.04 -9.04 14.18
C VAL A 77 -0.18 -9.49 15.63
N PRO A 78 -1.42 -9.56 16.12
CA PRO A 78 -1.68 -10.09 17.45
C PRO A 78 -1.17 -11.53 17.52
N ASN A 79 -0.37 -11.86 18.53
CA ASN A 79 0.02 -13.24 18.81
C ASN A 79 -1.19 -14.00 19.35
N THR A 80 -2.12 -14.43 18.50
CA THR A 80 -3.11 -15.44 18.86
C THR A 80 -2.49 -16.82 18.69
N THR A 81 -1.53 -17.14 19.56
CA THR A 81 -1.35 -18.52 20.03
C THR A 81 -2.37 -18.74 21.14
N SER A 82 -3.65 -18.84 20.81
CA SER A 82 -4.57 -19.59 21.67
C SER A 82 -4.33 -21.05 21.33
N SER A 83 -3.56 -21.69 22.21
CA SER A 83 -3.47 -23.14 22.31
C SER A 83 -4.81 -23.78 22.01
N SER A 84 -4.84 -24.60 20.97
CA SER A 84 -5.77 -25.73 20.89
C SER A 84 -5.38 -26.73 21.97
N ASP A 85 -5.64 -26.38 23.23
CA ASP A 85 -5.63 -27.32 24.35
C ASP A 85 -7.09 -27.50 24.79
N SER A 86 -7.70 -28.56 24.27
CA SER A 86 -8.70 -29.47 24.88
C SER A 86 -9.62 -30.05 23.80
#